data_AF-A0A1T1BEK3-F1
#
_entry.id   AF-A0A1T1BEK3-F1
#
_cell.length_a   1.000
_cell.length_b   1.000
_cell.length_c   1.000
_cell.angle_alpha   90.00
_cell.angle_beta   90.00
_cell.angle_gamma   90.00
#
_symmetry.space_group_name_H-M   'P 1'
#
loop_
_entity.id
_entity.type
_entity.pdbx_description
1 polymer ?
#
loop_
_entity_poly.entity_id
_entity_poly.type
_entity_poly.pdbx_seq_one_letter_code
_entity_poly.pdbx_strand_id
1 'polypeptide(L)'
;MTQPTQPPLDFLTLTVFGGRLYAINRAGQPMPLYVYAPLRQAYAGRYDVPLAPQWPPYTVDFVTQYVPMPVLTPEQLPDTLEADITQQARTGDPERPWNQMVYRGWPLYYVPGLDASGTNDAQPAMFEPARDGMDPPMVQGGDPQGAPDDGDPGWPPGVWGP
;
A
#
# COMPACT_ATOMS: atom_id res chain seq x y z
N MET A 1 8.30 12.78 23.67
CA MET A 1 8.45 11.36 24.05
C MET A 1 8.31 10.58 22.76
N THR A 2 9.36 9.93 22.28
CA THR A 2 9.28 9.05 21.10
C THR A 2 8.45 7.83 21.49
N GLN A 3 7.31 7.62 20.84
CA GLN A 3 6.58 6.36 21.01
C GLN A 3 7.50 5.21 20.59
N PRO A 4 7.52 4.08 21.31
CA PRO A 4 8.30 2.93 20.91
C PRO A 4 7.82 2.44 19.53
N THR A 5 8.78 2.09 18.67
CA THR A 5 8.52 1.42 17.39
C THR A 5 7.64 0.20 17.65
N GLN A 6 6.40 0.23 17.18
CA GLN A 6 5.51 -0.91 17.31
C GLN A 6 5.89 -1.93 16.22
N PRO A 7 6.32 -3.16 16.57
CA PRO A 7 6.62 -4.16 15.56
C PRO A 7 5.36 -4.48 14.75
N PRO A 8 5.50 -4.76 13.44
CA PRO A 8 4.37 -5.24 12.66
C PRO A 8 3.87 -6.58 13.21
N LEU A 9 2.62 -6.91 12.91
CA LEU A 9 2.10 -8.24 13.18
C LEU A 9 2.76 -9.26 12.24
N ASP A 10 2.87 -10.50 12.72
CA ASP A 10 3.31 -11.61 11.90
C ASP A 10 2.12 -12.26 11.20
N PHE A 11 2.32 -12.57 9.91
CA PHE A 11 1.32 -13.19 9.05
C PHE A 11 1.82 -14.53 8.50
N LEU A 12 0.88 -15.44 8.27
CA LEU A 12 1.11 -16.75 7.68
C LEU A 12 1.11 -16.70 6.17
N THR A 13 0.12 -16.02 5.58
CA THR A 13 -0.08 -15.94 4.13
C THR A 13 -1.04 -14.81 3.75
N LEU A 14 -1.21 -14.60 2.44
CA LEU A 14 -2.31 -13.82 1.86
C LEU A 14 -3.42 -14.73 1.37
N THR A 15 -4.63 -14.20 1.29
CA THR A 15 -5.73 -14.90 0.66
C THR A 15 -6.71 -13.90 0.04
N VAL A 16 -7.53 -14.41 -0.88
CA VAL A 16 -8.62 -13.64 -1.49
C VAL A 16 -9.95 -14.27 -1.07
N PHE A 17 -10.83 -13.45 -0.50
CA PHE A 17 -12.19 -13.87 -0.17
C PHE A 17 -13.19 -12.80 -0.63
N GLY A 18 -14.22 -13.19 -1.38
CA GLY A 18 -15.20 -12.25 -1.91
C GLY A 18 -14.60 -11.12 -2.77
N GLY A 19 -13.48 -11.39 -3.47
CA GLY A 19 -12.76 -10.40 -4.29
C GLY A 19 -11.91 -9.39 -3.50
N ARG A 20 -11.73 -9.60 -2.19
CA ARG A 20 -10.89 -8.74 -1.34
C ARG A 20 -9.66 -9.47 -0.87
N LEU A 21 -8.59 -8.72 -0.68
CA LEU A 21 -7.33 -9.21 -0.15
C LEU A 21 -7.37 -9.22 1.38
N TYR A 22 -6.93 -10.34 1.95
CA TYR A 22 -6.76 -10.53 3.38
C TYR A 22 -5.36 -11.07 3.66
N ALA A 23 -4.83 -10.72 4.83
CA ALA A 23 -3.67 -11.42 5.39
C ALA A 23 -4.15 -12.31 6.55
N ILE A 24 -3.65 -13.54 6.61
CA ILE A 24 -3.94 -14.46 7.71
C ILE A 24 -2.87 -14.26 8.78
N ASN A 25 -3.25 -13.80 9.97
CA ASN A 25 -2.30 -13.63 11.06
C ASN A 25 -1.87 -15.00 11.65
N ARG A 26 -0.86 -15.02 12.54
CA ARG A 26 -0.41 -16.25 13.22
C ARG A 26 -1.48 -16.96 14.05
N ALA A 27 -2.54 -16.26 14.46
CA ALA A 27 -3.70 -16.84 15.15
C ALA A 27 -4.73 -17.45 14.19
N GLY A 28 -4.47 -17.44 12.87
CA GLY A 28 -5.39 -17.95 11.84
C GLY A 28 -6.55 -17.02 11.52
N GLN A 29 -6.51 -15.77 11.99
CA GLN A 29 -7.59 -14.81 11.77
C GLN A 29 -7.37 -14.03 10.46
N PRO A 30 -8.39 -13.92 9.60
CA PRO A 30 -8.31 -13.10 8.40
C PRO A 30 -8.39 -11.61 8.78
N MET A 31 -7.37 -10.86 8.37
CA MET A 31 -7.30 -9.41 8.54
C MET A 31 -7.51 -8.74 7.19
N PRO A 32 -8.51 -7.85 7.05
CA PRO A 32 -8.74 -7.14 5.80
C PRO A 32 -7.57 -6.22 5.49
N LEU A 33 -7.16 -6.20 4.22
CA LEU A 33 -6.14 -5.29 3.72
C LEU A 33 -6.78 -4.06 3.08
N TYR A 34 -6.05 -2.94 3.16
CA TYR A 34 -6.50 -1.64 2.70
C TYR A 34 -5.45 -0.96 1.84
N VAL A 35 -5.90 -0.01 1.02
CA VAL A 35 -5.07 0.88 0.21
C VAL A 35 -5.48 2.33 0.47
N TYR A 36 -4.55 3.26 0.32
CA TYR A 36 -4.85 4.70 0.40
C TYR A 36 -5.44 5.18 -0.93
N ALA A 37 -6.77 5.27 -1.01
CA ALA A 37 -7.49 5.56 -2.25
C ALA A 37 -7.05 6.87 -2.97
N PRO A 38 -6.74 7.98 -2.26
CA PRO A 38 -6.26 9.20 -2.91
C PRO A 38 -4.88 9.08 -3.59
N LEU A 39 -4.15 7.97 -3.41
CA LEU A 39 -2.86 7.75 -4.07
C LEU A 39 -2.96 7.87 -5.60
N ARG A 40 -4.07 7.44 -6.21
CA ARG A 40 -4.31 7.61 -7.64
C ARG A 40 -4.31 9.08 -8.07
N GLN A 41 -4.94 9.93 -7.28
CA GLN A 41 -4.97 11.38 -7.52
C GLN A 41 -3.60 12.01 -7.25
N ALA A 42 -2.89 11.51 -6.23
CA ALA A 42 -1.53 11.95 -5.93
C ALA A 42 -0.59 11.69 -7.12
N TYR A 43 -0.62 10.49 -7.72
CA TYR A 43 0.18 10.22 -8.92
C TYR A 43 -0.23 11.09 -10.11
N ALA A 44 -1.53 11.24 -10.38
CA ALA A 44 -2.02 12.08 -11.48
C ALA A 44 -1.60 13.55 -11.34
N GLY A 45 -1.66 14.08 -10.11
CA GLY A 45 -1.27 15.45 -9.77
C GLY A 45 0.22 15.64 -9.44
N ARG A 46 1.02 14.57 -9.48
CA ARG A 46 2.43 14.54 -9.07
C ARG A 46 2.67 15.08 -7.66
N TYR A 47 1.81 14.66 -6.73
CA TYR A 47 1.92 14.96 -5.31
C TYR A 47 2.59 13.81 -4.56
N ASP A 48 3.41 14.15 -3.58
CA ASP A 48 3.95 13.19 -2.62
C ASP A 48 2.91 12.90 -1.53
N VAL A 49 2.70 11.61 -1.23
CA VAL A 49 1.87 11.20 -0.09
C VAL A 49 2.78 11.07 1.14
N PRO A 50 2.57 11.89 2.19
CA PRO A 50 3.43 11.88 3.36
C PRO A 50 3.32 10.57 4.16
N LEU A 51 4.41 10.22 4.86
CA LEU A 51 4.39 9.15 5.87
C LEU A 51 3.50 9.58 7.04
N ALA A 52 2.82 8.63 7.71
CA ALA A 52 1.79 8.94 8.71
C ALA A 52 2.20 10.02 9.75
N PRO A 53 3.40 10.02 10.35
CA PRO A 53 3.81 11.03 11.33
C PRO A 53 3.97 12.45 10.76
N GLN A 54 4.04 12.59 9.44
CA GLN A 54 4.20 13.87 8.73
C GLN A 54 2.87 14.49 8.30
N TRP A 55 1.75 13.79 8.55
CA TRP A 55 0.42 14.31 8.27
C TRP A 55 0.05 15.46 9.21
N PRO A 56 -0.91 16.33 8.81
CA PRO A 56 -1.45 17.35 9.69
C PRO A 56 -1.92 16.74 11.03
N PRO A 57 -1.71 17.43 12.18
CA PRO A 57 -2.00 16.87 13.51
C PRO A 57 -3.44 16.40 13.70
N TYR A 58 -4.41 17.01 13.01
CA TYR A 58 -5.82 16.61 13.10
C TYR A 58 -6.16 15.32 12.34
N THR A 59 -5.24 14.79 11.53
CA THR A 59 -5.40 13.53 10.76
C THR A 59 -4.47 12.41 11.23
N VAL A 60 -3.44 12.72 12.00
CA VAL A 60 -2.38 11.75 12.35
C VAL A 60 -2.93 10.53 13.08
N ASP A 61 -3.81 10.72 14.06
CA ASP A 61 -4.42 9.63 14.84
C ASP A 61 -5.29 8.70 13.98
N PHE A 62 -5.90 9.23 12.93
CA PHE A 62 -6.67 8.43 11.99
C PHE A 62 -5.74 7.61 11.07
N VAL A 63 -4.76 8.26 10.45
CA VAL A 63 -3.86 7.60 9.48
C VAL A 63 -2.98 6.55 10.14
N THR A 64 -2.55 6.80 11.38
CA THR A 64 -1.73 5.86 12.16
C THR A 64 -2.47 4.57 12.53
N GLN A 65 -3.80 4.50 12.46
CA GLN A 65 -4.52 3.22 12.65
C GLN A 65 -4.20 2.20 11.55
N TYR A 66 -3.83 2.67 10.36
CA TYR A 66 -3.48 1.85 9.21
C TYR A 66 -2.00 1.50 9.24
N VAL A 67 -1.70 0.27 9.66
CA VAL A 67 -0.34 -0.24 9.80
C VAL A 67 0.14 -0.78 8.45
N PRO A 68 1.32 -0.36 7.95
CA PRO A 68 1.87 -0.84 6.69
C PRO A 68 2.17 -2.33 6.81
N MET A 69 1.65 -3.10 5.85
CA MET A 69 1.81 -4.54 5.80
C MET A 69 3.29 -4.91 5.62
N PRO A 70 3.89 -5.74 6.50
CA PRO A 70 5.25 -6.21 6.30
C PRO A 70 5.35 -7.08 5.04
N VAL A 71 6.54 -7.12 4.44
CA VAL A 71 6.83 -8.00 3.31
C VAL A 71 6.84 -9.45 3.79
N LEU A 72 6.05 -10.29 3.13
CA LEU A 72 6.06 -11.74 3.34
C LEU A 72 7.14 -12.40 2.47
N THR A 73 7.65 -13.54 2.91
CA THR A 73 8.57 -14.32 2.08
C THR A 73 7.83 -14.96 0.90
N PRO A 74 8.53 -15.32 -0.20
CA PRO A 74 7.91 -16.02 -1.33
C PRO A 74 7.12 -17.27 -0.90
N GLU A 75 7.64 -18.04 0.05
CA GLU A 75 6.98 -19.25 0.59
C GLU A 75 5.65 -18.98 1.30
N GLN A 76 5.43 -17.75 1.77
CA GLN A 76 4.20 -17.32 2.42
C GLN A 76 3.19 -16.75 1.44
N LEU A 77 3.60 -16.42 0.21
CA LEU A 77 2.73 -15.83 -0.80
C LEU A 77 2.02 -16.93 -1.60
N PRO A 78 0.71 -16.78 -1.89
CA PRO A 78 0.05 -17.64 -2.86
C PRO A 78 0.60 -17.38 -4.27
N ASP A 79 0.83 -18.46 -5.04
CA ASP A 79 1.31 -18.39 -6.44
C ASP A 79 0.48 -17.42 -7.30
N THR A 80 -0.83 -17.33 -7.03
CA THR A 80 -1.75 -16.47 -7.79
C THR A 80 -1.53 -14.99 -7.56
N LEU A 81 -0.88 -14.59 -6.46
CA LEU A 81 -0.64 -13.20 -6.09
C LEU A 81 0.84 -12.82 -6.17
N GLU A 82 1.76 -13.79 -6.09
CA GLU A 82 3.21 -13.54 -6.00
C GLU A 82 3.72 -12.60 -7.11
N ALA A 83 3.28 -12.81 -8.35
CA ALA A 83 3.69 -12.00 -9.50
C ALA A 83 3.28 -10.52 -9.42
N ASP A 84 2.25 -10.21 -8.63
CA ASP A 84 1.71 -8.86 -8.45
C ASP A 84 2.24 -8.16 -7.20
N ILE A 85 3.05 -8.85 -6.38
CA ILE A 85 3.61 -8.34 -5.14
C ILE A 85 5.01 -7.78 -5.36
N THR A 86 5.20 -6.56 -4.87
CA THR A 86 6.51 -5.90 -4.76
C THR A 86 6.68 -5.32 -3.36
N GLN A 87 7.74 -4.55 -3.15
CA GLN A 87 8.01 -3.89 -1.87
C GLN A 87 8.42 -2.44 -2.07
N GLN A 88 8.10 -1.61 -1.07
CA GLN A 88 8.48 -0.21 -0.98
C GLN A 88 9.23 0.04 0.33
N ALA A 89 10.39 0.70 0.26
CA ALA A 89 11.10 1.16 1.44
C ALA A 89 10.35 2.32 2.11
N ARG A 90 10.27 2.31 3.45
CA ARG A 90 9.68 3.39 4.26
C ARG A 90 10.75 4.26 4.93
N THR A 91 11.75 4.67 4.15
CA THR A 91 12.86 5.49 4.63
C THR A 91 12.34 6.78 5.26
N GLY A 92 12.73 7.05 6.51
CA GLY A 92 12.34 8.26 7.23
C GLY A 92 11.06 8.13 8.06
N ASP A 93 10.45 6.95 8.16
CA ASP A 93 9.39 6.67 9.13
C ASP A 93 10.02 6.20 10.47
N PRO A 94 10.06 7.05 11.53
CA PRO A 94 10.68 6.67 12.80
C PRO A 94 9.86 5.62 13.57
N GLU A 95 8.56 5.51 13.29
CA GLU A 95 7.64 4.62 13.99
C GLU A 95 7.47 3.29 13.27
N ARG A 96 7.58 3.31 11.93
CA ARG A 96 7.30 2.16 11.06
C ARG A 96 8.33 2.03 9.93
N PRO A 97 9.61 1.75 10.26
CA PRO A 97 10.73 1.83 9.31
C PRO A 97 10.87 0.63 8.36
N TRP A 98 10.02 -0.39 8.47
CA TRP A 98 10.15 -1.62 7.67
C TRP A 98 9.69 -1.44 6.22
N ASN A 99 10.20 -2.29 5.33
CA ASN A 99 9.70 -2.39 3.96
C ASN A 99 8.22 -2.79 3.98
N GLN A 100 7.43 -2.06 3.21
CA GLN A 100 6.01 -2.28 3.06
C GLN A 100 5.73 -3.12 1.82
N MET A 101 4.82 -4.07 1.94
CA MET A 101 4.33 -4.86 0.81
C MET A 101 3.41 -4.02 -0.08
N VAL A 102 3.57 -4.18 -1.40
CA VAL A 102 2.86 -3.43 -2.43
C VAL A 102 2.19 -4.42 -3.38
N TYR A 103 0.89 -4.28 -3.62
CA TYR A 103 0.14 -5.11 -4.57
C TYR A 103 -0.25 -4.27 -5.78
N ARG A 104 0.23 -4.64 -6.97
CA ARG A 104 -0.01 -3.92 -8.25
C ARG A 104 0.21 -2.41 -8.14
N GLY A 105 1.26 -2.00 -7.41
CA GLY A 105 1.60 -0.59 -7.18
C GLY A 105 0.86 0.08 -6.02
N TRP A 106 -0.07 -0.60 -5.34
CA TRP A 106 -0.74 -0.10 -4.14
C TRP A 106 -0.06 -0.56 -2.85
N PRO A 107 0.45 0.35 -2.01
CA PRO A 107 0.95 0.00 -0.68
C PRO A 107 -0.18 -0.56 0.18
N LEU A 108 0.05 -1.72 0.78
CA LEU A 108 -0.96 -2.44 1.57
C LEU A 108 -0.89 -2.07 3.05
N TYR A 109 -2.06 -1.95 3.67
CA TYR A 109 -2.22 -1.65 5.09
C TYR A 109 -3.19 -2.63 5.76
N TYR A 110 -3.05 -2.81 7.07
CA TYR A 110 -4.01 -3.54 7.90
C TYR A 110 -4.34 -2.72 9.16
N VAL A 111 -5.45 -3.04 9.82
CA VAL A 111 -5.83 -2.42 11.10
C VAL A 111 -5.80 -3.47 12.20
N PRO A 112 -4.90 -3.36 13.20
CA PRO A 112 -4.85 -4.29 14.33
C PRO A 112 -6.20 -4.40 15.04
N GLY A 113 -6.64 -5.64 15.33
CA GLY A 113 -7.89 -5.89 16.05
C GLY A 113 -9.17 -5.75 15.22
N LEU A 114 -9.08 -5.39 13.94
CA LEU A 114 -10.22 -5.38 13.03
C LEU A 114 -10.34 -6.74 12.34
N ASP A 115 -11.47 -7.42 12.53
CA ASP A 115 -11.77 -8.66 11.83
C ASP A 115 -12.38 -8.43 10.44
N ALA A 116 -12.51 -9.50 9.66
CA ALA A 116 -13.08 -9.44 8.31
C ALA A 116 -14.55 -8.96 8.27
N SER A 117 -15.31 -9.08 9.37
CA SER A 117 -16.73 -8.73 9.45
C SER A 117 -16.97 -7.23 9.64
N GLY A 118 -15.95 -6.48 10.06
CA GLY A 118 -16.00 -5.03 10.27
C GLY A 118 -15.82 -4.16 9.02
N THR A 119 -15.68 -4.74 7.82
CA THR A 119 -15.44 -3.97 6.58
C THR A 119 -16.74 -3.37 6.04
N ASN A 120 -16.90 -2.05 6.15
CA ASN A 120 -18.06 -1.35 5.59
C ASN A 120 -17.66 -0.60 4.30
N ASP A 121 -18.22 -1.00 3.15
CA ASP A 121 -17.96 -0.38 1.84
C ASP A 121 -18.75 0.92 1.59
N ALA A 122 -19.58 1.34 2.55
CA ALA A 122 -20.65 2.29 2.28
C ALA A 122 -20.19 3.74 2.03
N GLN A 123 -18.94 4.10 2.30
CA GLN A 123 -18.41 5.45 2.01
C GLN A 123 -16.91 5.38 1.69
N PRO A 124 -16.40 6.23 0.77
CA PRO A 124 -14.96 6.37 0.58
C PRO A 124 -14.35 6.99 1.84
N ALA A 125 -13.79 6.15 2.71
CA ALA A 125 -12.78 6.58 3.65
C ALA A 125 -11.46 6.79 2.89
N MET A 126 -10.52 7.55 3.45
CA MET A 126 -9.19 7.74 2.82
C MET A 126 -8.47 6.41 2.55
N PHE A 127 -8.86 5.35 3.26
CA PHE A 127 -8.43 3.99 3.04
C PHE A 127 -9.63 3.12 2.64
N GLU A 128 -9.48 2.33 1.59
CA GLU A 128 -10.51 1.42 1.09
C GLU A 128 -10.01 -0.02 1.08
N PRO A 129 -10.90 -1.03 1.16
CA PRO A 129 -10.50 -2.42 1.09
C PRO A 129 -9.74 -2.74 -0.20
N ALA A 130 -8.57 -3.35 -0.08
CA ALA A 130 -7.77 -3.81 -1.20
C ALA A 130 -8.50 -4.95 -1.92
N ARG A 131 -8.62 -4.83 -3.26
CA ARG A 131 -9.36 -5.78 -4.09
C ARG A 131 -8.42 -6.56 -4.98
N ASP A 132 -8.75 -7.82 -5.18
CA ASP A 132 -8.07 -8.66 -6.16
C ASP A 132 -8.24 -8.07 -7.57
N GLY A 133 -7.17 -8.06 -8.35
CA GLY A 133 -7.16 -7.52 -9.70
C GLY A 133 -7.37 -6.01 -9.80
N MET A 134 -7.23 -5.23 -8.72
CA MET A 134 -7.36 -3.77 -8.79
C MET A 134 -6.32 -3.14 -9.73
N ASP A 135 -6.73 -2.18 -10.56
CA ASP A 135 -5.82 -1.49 -11.47
C ASP A 135 -4.78 -0.66 -10.69
N PRO A 136 -3.52 -0.62 -11.15
CA PRO A 136 -2.48 0.19 -10.52
C PRO A 136 -2.89 1.66 -10.31
N PRO A 137 -2.38 2.31 -9.25
CA PRO A 137 -2.71 3.71 -8.97
C PRO A 137 -2.08 4.65 -10.01
N MET A 138 -0.96 4.22 -10.62
CA MET A 138 -0.40 4.80 -11.84
C MET A 138 -1.01 4.09 -13.04
N VAL A 139 -2.18 4.52 -13.49
CA VAL A 139 -2.60 4.20 -14.86
C VAL A 139 -1.78 5.10 -15.78
N GLN A 140 -0.85 4.54 -16.55
CA GLN A 140 -0.36 5.22 -17.75
C GLN A 140 -1.62 5.49 -18.59
N GLY A 141 -2.06 6.75 -18.60
CA GLY A 141 -3.14 7.16 -19.48
C GLY A 141 -2.73 6.73 -20.88
N GLY A 142 -3.50 5.82 -21.48
CA GLY A 142 -3.37 5.56 -22.89
C GLY A 142 -3.40 6.89 -23.61
N ASP A 143 -2.39 7.10 -24.46
CA ASP A 143 -2.23 8.31 -25.24
C ASP A 143 -3.58 8.71 -25.85
N PRO A 144 -4.07 9.96 -25.66
CA PRO A 144 -4.95 10.52 -26.65
C PRO A 144 -4.12 10.65 -27.93
N GLN A 145 -4.28 9.66 -28.81
CA GLN A 145 -3.79 9.62 -30.17
C GLN A 145 -3.81 11.02 -30.80
N GLY A 146 -2.63 11.59 -31.07
CA GLY A 146 -2.48 12.76 -31.93
C GLY A 146 -1.59 13.88 -31.42
N ALA A 147 -0.30 13.61 -31.18
CA ALA A 147 0.74 14.62 -31.33
C ALA A 147 1.96 13.95 -32.01
N PRO A 148 2.53 14.53 -33.09
CA PRO A 148 3.66 13.92 -33.76
C PRO A 148 4.92 14.00 -32.89
N ASP A 149 5.59 12.85 -32.83
CA ASP A 149 7.01 12.60 -32.61
C ASP A 149 7.89 13.86 -32.48
N ASP A 150 8.46 14.06 -31.29
CA ASP A 150 9.75 14.73 -31.12
C ASP A 150 10.41 14.22 -29.83
N GLY A 151 11.23 13.17 -29.99
CA GLY A 151 12.44 12.98 -29.19
C GLY A 151 12.27 12.38 -27.79
N ASP A 152 12.35 11.05 -27.72
CA ASP A 152 12.87 10.37 -26.53
C ASP A 152 14.30 10.84 -26.25
N PRO A 153 14.67 11.00 -24.97
CA PRO A 153 15.58 10.00 -24.46
C PRO A 153 15.12 9.40 -23.14
N GLY A 154 15.15 8.07 -23.13
CA GLY A 154 14.87 7.18 -22.02
C GLY A 154 15.34 7.68 -20.67
N TRP A 155 14.37 7.80 -19.76
CA TRP A 155 14.60 7.96 -18.34
C TRP A 155 14.81 6.56 -17.72
N PRO A 156 15.98 6.34 -17.12
CA PRO A 156 16.11 6.65 -15.69
C PRO A 156 17.18 7.73 -15.46
N PRO A 157 17.05 8.61 -14.45
CA PRO A 157 18.20 9.35 -13.99
C PRO A 157 18.95 8.44 -13.03
N GLY A 158 20.00 7.80 -13.54
CA GLY A 158 21.03 7.22 -12.69
C GLY A 158 21.72 8.31 -11.85
N VAL A 159 22.38 7.82 -10.79
CA VAL A 159 23.36 8.49 -9.94
C VAL A 159 22.80 9.23 -8.71
N TRP A 160 22.90 8.54 -7.57
CA TRP A 160 22.85 9.07 -6.21
C TRP A 160 24.25 9.54 -5.77
N GLY A 161 24.36 10.69 -5.10
CA GLY A 161 25.55 11.17 -4.37
C GLY A 161 26.00 12.57 -4.76
N PRO A 162 26.69 13.33 -3.89
CA PRO A 162 27.52 12.89 -2.77
C PRO A 162 26.84 12.81 -1.40
#